data_AF-A0A3D6D4D3-F1
#
_entry.id   AF-A0A3D6D4D3-F1
#
_cell.length_a   1.000
_cell.length_b   1.000
_cell.length_c   1.000
_cell.angle_alpha   90.00
_cell.angle_beta   90.00
_cell.angle_gamma   90.00
#
_symmetry.space_group_name_H-M   'P 1'
#
loop_
_entity.id
_entity.type
_entity.pdbx_description
1 polymer ?
#
loop_
_entity_poly.entity_id
_entity_poly.type
_entity_poly.pdbx_seq_one_letter_code
_entity_poly.pdbx_strand_id
1 'polypeptide(L)'
;VAGNWNGYHRIYVPVAESFADVSPVNFRQPSRIRTVISADFDNDGFDEIFLNNIGEKNRLFRVRGGYIFEELTLTSALEPDGLGTGAAVADVDGDGILELLISHGEDKAQPISLYKAKVSKSARFLRIIPKNRSGAPARGATVTLRTNLRTHAKTIDAGSGYLCQMEPVAHFGIRAGEKVHDVVIRWTDGSTQVVQINEVNVHHTVHQS
;
A
#
# COMPACT_ATOMS: atom_id res chain seq x y z
N VAL A 1 -6.65 4.39 7.39
CA VAL A 1 -5.93 5.67 7.67
C VAL A 1 -6.74 6.80 7.04
N ALA A 2 -6.80 7.97 7.67
CA ALA A 2 -7.52 9.13 7.14
C ALA A 2 -6.59 10.36 7.07
N GLY A 3 -6.46 10.91 5.86
CA GLY A 3 -5.87 12.22 5.60
C GLY A 3 -6.97 13.28 5.60
N ASN A 4 -6.66 14.47 6.10
CA ASN A 4 -7.61 15.57 6.18
C ASN A 4 -6.93 16.88 5.76
N TRP A 5 -7.47 17.54 4.76
CA TRP A 5 -6.91 18.77 4.22
C TRP A 5 -6.91 19.88 5.29
N ASN A 6 -5.72 20.36 5.67
CA ASN A 6 -5.52 21.32 6.76
C ASN A 6 -6.11 20.87 8.11
N GLY A 7 -6.36 19.58 8.30
CA GLY A 7 -6.91 19.01 9.53
C GLY A 7 -6.05 17.85 10.05
N TYR A 8 -6.33 17.41 11.27
CA TYR A 8 -5.59 16.30 11.88
C TYR A 8 -5.74 15.00 11.09
N HIS A 9 -4.62 14.36 10.78
CA HIS A 9 -4.59 13.00 10.22
C HIS A 9 -4.80 11.97 11.32
N ARG A 10 -5.42 10.83 10.99
CA ARG A 10 -5.81 9.81 11.97
C ARG A 10 -5.54 8.39 11.47
N ILE A 11 -5.18 7.50 12.37
CA ILE A 11 -5.00 6.07 12.11
C ILE A 11 -5.93 5.33 13.05
N TYR A 12 -6.91 4.65 12.47
CA TYR A 12 -7.91 3.91 13.22
C TYR A 12 -7.67 2.41 13.08
N VAL A 13 -7.73 1.70 14.21
CA VAL A 13 -7.67 0.24 14.26
C VAL A 13 -8.95 -0.30 14.90
N PRO A 14 -9.52 -1.40 14.40
CA PRO A 14 -10.74 -1.97 14.95
C PRO A 14 -10.49 -2.52 16.36
N VAL A 15 -11.38 -2.19 17.30
CA VAL A 15 -11.38 -2.70 18.67
C VAL A 15 -12.82 -3.04 19.05
N ALA A 16 -13.12 -4.34 19.08
CA ALA A 16 -14.48 -4.87 19.26
C ALA A 16 -15.48 -4.20 18.28
N GLU A 17 -16.45 -3.46 18.79
CA GLU A 17 -17.48 -2.75 18.01
C GLU A 17 -17.11 -1.28 17.72
N SER A 18 -15.86 -0.89 17.93
CA SER A 18 -15.38 0.48 17.80
C SER A 18 -14.04 0.59 17.07
N PHE A 19 -13.53 1.82 16.94
CA PHE A 19 -12.20 2.09 16.41
C PHE A 19 -11.37 2.89 17.42
N ALA A 20 -10.16 2.41 17.71
CA ALA A 20 -9.18 3.17 18.49
C ALA A 20 -8.31 4.01 17.57
N ASP A 21 -8.07 5.26 17.94
CA ASP A 21 -7.08 6.11 17.27
C ASP A 21 -5.69 5.83 17.82
N VAL A 22 -4.80 5.33 16.96
CA VAL A 22 -3.41 4.99 17.29
C VAL A 22 -2.41 5.96 16.64
N SER A 23 -2.89 7.10 16.12
CA SER A 23 -2.02 8.05 15.43
C SER A 23 -1.00 8.72 16.38
N PRO A 24 0.31 8.64 16.08
CA PRO A 24 1.33 9.32 16.88
C PRO A 24 1.27 10.84 16.64
N VAL A 25 1.82 11.61 17.58
CA VAL A 25 1.73 13.09 17.56
C VAL A 25 2.28 13.68 16.26
N ASN A 26 3.41 13.16 15.76
CA ASN A 26 3.99 13.64 14.51
C ASN A 26 3.09 13.31 13.30
N PHE A 27 2.50 12.12 13.23
CA PHE A 27 1.59 11.74 12.13
C PHE A 27 0.36 12.66 12.07
N ARG A 28 -0.18 13.04 13.23
CA ARG A 28 -1.41 13.83 13.31
C ARG A 28 -1.31 15.23 12.71
N GLN A 29 -0.10 15.77 12.56
CA GLN A 29 0.11 17.15 12.13
C GLN A 29 -0.68 17.48 10.83
N PRO A 30 -1.52 18.54 10.84
CA PRO A 30 -2.23 18.97 9.64
C PRO A 30 -1.30 19.28 8.48
N SER A 31 -1.75 18.96 7.27
CA SER A 31 -1.07 19.31 6.03
C SER A 31 -2.05 19.43 4.87
N ARG A 32 -1.58 19.96 3.75
CA ARG A 32 -2.30 20.04 2.47
C ARG A 32 -2.31 18.70 1.74
N ILE A 33 -2.87 17.69 2.40
CA ILE A 33 -2.84 16.32 1.91
C ILE A 33 -3.78 16.07 0.74
N ARG A 34 -3.26 15.48 -0.32
CA ARG A 34 -4.03 15.05 -1.50
C ARG A 34 -4.34 13.56 -1.44
N THR A 35 -3.32 12.75 -1.14
CA THR A 35 -3.42 11.29 -1.19
C THR A 35 -2.75 10.66 0.03
N VAL A 36 -3.39 9.63 0.60
CA VAL A 36 -2.78 8.71 1.56
C VAL A 36 -2.57 7.37 0.87
N ILE A 37 -1.36 6.84 0.95
CA ILE A 37 -0.99 5.54 0.40
C ILE A 37 -0.58 4.61 1.55
N SER A 38 -1.07 3.38 1.50
CA SER A 38 -0.71 2.28 2.42
C SER A 38 -0.11 1.15 1.59
N ALA A 39 1.18 0.88 1.74
CA ALA A 39 1.88 -0.15 0.98
C ALA A 39 3.09 -0.68 1.75
N ASP A 40 3.37 -1.97 1.61
CA ASP A 40 4.54 -2.64 2.20
C ASP A 40 5.73 -2.41 1.27
N PHE A 41 6.46 -1.31 1.48
CA PHE A 41 7.55 -0.92 0.57
C PHE A 41 8.83 -1.70 0.84
N ASP A 42 9.04 -2.14 2.09
CA ASP A 42 10.27 -2.83 2.50
C ASP A 42 10.12 -4.34 2.73
N ASN A 43 8.98 -4.91 2.34
CA ASN A 43 8.65 -6.33 2.39
C ASN A 43 8.76 -6.94 3.80
N ASP A 44 8.56 -6.13 4.84
CA ASP A 44 8.62 -6.58 6.23
C ASP A 44 7.27 -7.09 6.76
N GLY A 45 6.22 -7.02 5.95
CA GLY A 45 4.88 -7.48 6.31
C GLY A 45 4.10 -6.45 7.14
N PHE A 46 4.48 -5.19 7.11
CA PHE A 46 3.69 -4.06 7.58
C PHE A 46 3.56 -3.03 6.46
N ASP A 47 2.40 -2.40 6.34
CA ASP A 47 2.23 -1.36 5.34
C ASP A 47 2.78 -0.04 5.90
N GLU A 48 3.75 0.55 5.21
CA GLU A 48 4.13 1.95 5.37
C GLU A 48 2.97 2.85 4.98
N ILE A 49 2.97 4.07 5.53
CA ILE A 49 1.99 5.11 5.20
C ILE A 49 2.71 6.30 4.57
N PHE A 50 2.40 6.59 3.31
CA PHE A 50 2.87 7.78 2.61
C PHE A 50 1.77 8.84 2.53
N LEU A 51 2.12 10.08 2.87
CA LEU A 51 1.28 11.26 2.78
C LEU A 51 1.80 12.12 1.64
N ASN A 52 1.03 12.17 0.55
CA ASN A 52 1.31 13.05 -0.58
C ASN A 52 0.63 14.40 -0.36
N ASN A 53 1.44 15.44 -0.28
CA ASN A 53 1.02 16.81 0.00
C ASN A 53 1.27 17.70 -1.21
N ILE A 54 0.49 18.78 -1.31
CA ILE A 54 0.68 19.84 -2.31
C ILE A 54 1.14 21.14 -1.63
N GLY A 55 2.15 21.79 -2.20
CA GLY A 55 2.75 23.01 -1.63
C GLY A 55 3.50 22.80 -0.32
N GLU A 56 3.61 21.55 0.16
CA GLU A 56 4.20 21.16 1.44
C GLU A 56 4.91 19.80 1.30
N LYS A 57 5.82 19.50 2.22
CA LYS A 57 6.64 18.28 2.15
C LYS A 57 5.77 17.01 2.21
N ASN A 58 6.02 16.08 1.31
CA ASN A 58 5.58 14.70 1.44
C ASN A 58 6.19 14.04 2.69
N ARG A 59 5.51 13.03 3.24
CA ARG A 59 5.94 12.33 4.47
C ARG A 59 5.75 10.83 4.31
N LEU A 60 6.70 10.04 4.79
CA LEU A 60 6.63 8.58 4.78
C LEU A 60 6.83 8.05 6.19
N PHE A 61 5.97 7.14 6.61
CA PHE A 61 6.03 6.50 7.92
C PHE A 61 6.20 5.01 7.76
N ARG A 62 7.28 4.46 8.33
CA ARG A 62 7.40 3.04 8.57
C ARG A 62 6.50 2.63 9.71
N VAL A 63 5.81 1.51 9.53
CA VAL A 63 4.96 0.91 10.56
C VAL A 63 5.59 -0.41 10.98
N ARG A 64 5.67 -0.67 12.28
CA ARG A 64 6.10 -1.96 12.82
C ARG A 64 5.05 -2.54 13.76
N GLY A 65 5.26 -3.78 14.18
CA GLY A 65 4.41 -4.46 15.17
C GLY A 65 4.15 -3.60 16.41
N GLY A 66 2.94 -3.70 16.96
CA GLY A 66 2.53 -2.90 18.12
C GLY A 66 2.18 -1.44 17.82
N TYR A 67 1.93 -1.10 16.54
CA TYR A 67 1.61 0.27 16.11
C TYR A 67 2.74 1.26 16.40
N ILE A 68 3.98 0.81 16.18
CA ILE A 68 5.15 1.68 16.27
C ILE A 68 5.33 2.36 14.93
N PHE A 69 5.36 3.69 14.94
CA PHE A 69 5.49 4.52 13.75
C PHE A 69 6.81 5.29 13.78
N GLU A 70 7.54 5.24 12.68
CA GLU A 70 8.80 5.94 12.48
C GLU A 70 8.68 6.80 11.21
N GLU A 71 8.82 8.12 11.34
CA GLU A 71 8.88 9.00 10.16
C GLU A 71 10.24 8.87 9.49
N LEU A 72 10.23 8.45 8.23
CA LEU A 72 11.44 8.24 7.44
C LEU A 72 11.86 9.54 6.77
N THR A 73 13.18 9.78 6.73
CA THR A 73 13.73 10.86 5.93
C THR A 73 13.72 10.46 4.46
N LEU A 74 12.89 11.15 3.68
CA LEU A 74 12.82 10.98 2.23
C LEU A 74 14.06 11.57 1.56
N THR A 75 14.59 10.83 0.59
CA THR A 75 15.68 11.28 -0.31
C THR A 75 15.23 11.35 -1.77
N SER A 76 14.15 10.64 -2.10
CA SER A 76 13.31 10.80 -3.29
C SER A 76 11.84 10.87 -2.85
N ALA A 77 10.89 10.99 -3.77
CA ALA A 77 9.48 11.29 -3.43
C ALA A 77 9.28 12.60 -2.66
N LEU A 78 10.24 13.52 -2.76
CA LEU A 78 10.17 14.82 -2.15
C LEU A 78 9.15 15.71 -2.86
N GLU A 79 8.81 16.82 -2.22
CA GLU A 79 7.96 17.86 -2.81
C GLU A 79 8.75 19.18 -2.86
N PRO A 80 9.79 19.28 -3.72
CA PRO A 80 10.80 20.33 -3.62
C PRO A 80 10.25 21.72 -3.99
N ASP A 81 9.41 21.80 -5.02
CA ASP A 81 8.87 23.06 -5.52
C ASP A 81 7.39 23.25 -5.19
N GLY A 82 6.78 22.29 -4.49
CA GLY A 82 5.39 22.39 -4.01
C GLY A 82 4.31 22.20 -5.08
N LEU A 83 4.63 21.66 -6.26
CA LEU A 83 3.68 21.49 -7.37
C LEU A 83 3.15 20.05 -7.48
N GLY A 84 3.32 19.26 -6.43
CA GLY A 84 2.94 17.86 -6.33
C GLY A 84 1.47 17.64 -6.59
N THR A 85 1.16 16.62 -7.38
CA THR A 85 -0.20 16.39 -7.89
C THR A 85 -0.74 15.05 -7.41
N GLY A 86 0.08 14.00 -7.45
CA GLY A 86 -0.40 12.68 -7.10
C GLY A 86 0.70 11.63 -6.98
N ALA A 87 0.34 10.48 -6.45
CA ALA A 87 1.25 9.36 -6.28
C ALA A 87 0.55 8.02 -6.52
N ALA A 88 1.31 7.05 -7.02
CA ALA A 88 0.86 5.70 -7.29
C ALA A 88 1.94 4.69 -6.89
N VAL A 89 1.52 3.47 -6.62
CA VAL A 89 2.42 2.37 -6.23
C VAL A 89 2.33 1.26 -7.27
N ALA A 90 3.49 0.76 -7.68
CA ALA A 90 3.63 -0.41 -8.53
C ALA A 90 5.02 -1.03 -8.37
N ASP A 91 5.13 -2.32 -8.62
CA ASP A 91 6.40 -2.99 -8.91
C ASP A 91 6.70 -2.81 -10.42
N VAL A 92 7.46 -1.76 -10.73
CA VAL A 92 7.71 -1.25 -12.07
C VAL A 92 8.77 -2.08 -12.79
N ASP A 93 9.79 -2.53 -12.06
CA ASP A 93 10.88 -3.33 -12.62
C ASP A 93 10.70 -4.85 -12.46
N GLY A 94 9.69 -5.29 -11.71
CA GLY A 94 9.30 -6.68 -11.57
C GLY A 94 10.17 -7.46 -10.58
N ASP A 95 10.91 -6.78 -9.70
CA ASP A 95 11.76 -7.41 -8.69
C ASP A 95 11.02 -7.74 -7.39
N GLY A 96 9.73 -7.38 -7.30
CA GLY A 96 8.89 -7.62 -6.14
C GLY A 96 9.13 -6.67 -4.98
N ILE A 97 9.81 -5.54 -5.22
CA ILE A 97 9.82 -4.38 -4.34
C ILE A 97 8.86 -3.36 -4.93
N LEU A 98 8.06 -2.72 -4.09
CA LEU A 98 7.15 -1.69 -4.57
C LEU A 98 7.88 -0.36 -4.76
N GLU A 99 7.70 0.25 -5.92
CA GLU A 99 8.04 1.64 -6.14
C GLU A 99 6.85 2.56 -5.86
N LEU A 100 7.17 3.71 -5.29
CA LEU A 100 6.28 4.85 -5.20
C LEU A 100 6.63 5.83 -6.31
N LEU A 101 5.73 6.00 -7.26
CA LEU A 101 5.79 6.98 -8.35
C LEU A 101 5.08 8.26 -7.92
N ILE A 102 5.71 9.42 -8.15
CA ILE A 102 5.17 10.72 -7.75
C ILE A 102 5.08 11.60 -8.98
N SER A 103 3.84 11.97 -9.33
CA SER A 103 3.55 12.95 -10.36
C SER A 103 3.58 14.34 -9.75
N HIS A 104 4.40 15.19 -10.34
CA HIS A 104 4.49 16.60 -10.00
C HIS A 104 3.97 17.44 -11.16
N GLY A 105 3.82 18.72 -10.90
CA GLY A 105 3.60 19.73 -11.92
C GLY A 105 2.15 20.06 -12.20
N GLU A 106 1.35 20.21 -11.15
CA GLU A 106 -0.02 20.71 -11.26
C GLU A 106 -0.05 22.09 -11.96
N ASP A 107 0.89 22.98 -11.60
CA ASP A 107 0.96 24.34 -12.17
C ASP A 107 2.13 24.55 -13.17
N LYS A 108 3.23 23.77 -13.06
CA LYS A 108 4.41 23.91 -13.94
C LYS A 108 5.08 22.57 -14.18
N ALA A 109 5.73 22.41 -15.33
CA ALA A 109 6.45 21.18 -15.66
C ALA A 109 7.51 20.83 -14.60
N GLN A 110 7.47 19.58 -14.13
CA GLN A 110 8.47 18.99 -13.26
C GLN A 110 8.67 17.51 -13.61
N PRO A 111 9.88 16.97 -13.45
CA PRO A 111 10.12 15.54 -13.64
C PRO A 111 9.34 14.71 -12.63
N ILE A 112 8.80 13.57 -13.07
CA ILE A 112 8.30 12.53 -12.18
C ILE A 112 9.45 12.01 -11.31
N SER A 113 9.16 11.72 -10.04
CA SER A 113 10.11 11.06 -9.15
C SER A 113 9.69 9.63 -8.81
N LEU A 114 10.67 8.80 -8.49
CA LEU A 114 10.50 7.40 -8.13
C LEU A 114 11.21 7.15 -6.80
N TYR A 115 10.50 6.57 -5.85
CA TYR A 115 11.06 6.07 -4.60
C TYR A 115 10.99 4.56 -4.56
N LYS A 116 12.10 3.93 -4.18
CA LYS A 116 12.22 2.49 -3.96
C LYS A 116 12.91 2.28 -2.61
N ALA A 117 12.30 1.49 -1.74
CA ALA A 117 12.87 1.23 -0.43
C ALA A 117 14.12 0.34 -0.55
N LYS A 118 15.00 0.42 0.46
CA LYS A 118 16.13 -0.51 0.59
C LYS A 118 15.64 -1.78 1.26
N VAL A 119 15.56 -2.87 0.50
CA VAL A 119 15.02 -4.14 0.96
C VAL A 119 16.15 -5.16 1.16
N SER A 120 16.01 -6.01 2.19
CA SER A 120 16.94 -7.12 2.41
C SER A 120 16.86 -8.12 1.25
N LYS A 121 18.01 -8.66 0.82
CA LYS A 121 18.03 -9.75 -0.18
C LYS A 121 17.31 -11.02 0.28
N SER A 122 17.11 -11.19 1.59
CA SER A 122 16.35 -12.29 2.18
C SER A 122 14.87 -11.97 2.39
N ALA A 123 14.44 -10.74 2.10
CA ALA A 123 13.03 -10.39 2.17
C ALA A 123 12.26 -11.22 1.16
N ARG A 124 11.03 -11.54 1.52
CA ARG A 124 10.15 -12.36 0.71
C ARG A 124 8.86 -11.61 0.47
N PHE A 125 8.21 -11.88 -0.65
CA PHE A 125 6.94 -11.24 -0.99
C PHE A 125 5.96 -12.26 -1.57
N LEU A 126 4.69 -11.89 -1.59
CA LEU A 126 3.64 -12.59 -2.31
C LEU A 126 2.78 -11.56 -3.02
N ARG A 127 2.60 -11.74 -4.34
CA ARG A 127 1.79 -10.86 -5.17
C ARG A 127 0.68 -11.65 -5.84
N ILE A 128 -0.56 -11.25 -5.57
CA ILE A 128 -1.77 -11.87 -6.14
C ILE A 128 -2.40 -10.88 -7.10
N ILE A 129 -2.58 -11.31 -8.36
CA ILE A 129 -3.17 -10.53 -9.45
C ILE A 129 -4.54 -11.14 -9.79
N PRO A 130 -5.61 -10.72 -9.11
CA PRO A 130 -6.94 -11.26 -9.36
C PRO A 130 -7.55 -10.64 -10.61
N LYS A 131 -8.06 -11.50 -11.50
CA LYS A 131 -8.75 -11.13 -12.74
C LYS A 131 -10.18 -11.66 -12.72
N ASN A 132 -11.12 -10.85 -13.20
CA ASN A 132 -12.51 -11.28 -13.36
C ASN A 132 -12.65 -12.29 -14.52
N ARG A 133 -13.87 -12.80 -14.73
CA ARG A 133 -14.19 -13.77 -15.81
C ARG A 133 -13.83 -13.29 -17.22
N SER A 134 -13.75 -11.98 -17.44
CA SER A 134 -13.36 -11.37 -18.71
C SER A 134 -11.85 -11.08 -18.81
N GLY A 135 -11.06 -11.45 -17.80
CA GLY A 135 -9.62 -11.22 -17.76
C GLY A 135 -9.20 -9.79 -17.36
N ALA A 136 -10.14 -8.91 -17.01
CA ALA A 136 -9.85 -7.58 -16.51
C ALA A 136 -9.51 -7.60 -15.01
N PRO A 137 -8.78 -6.60 -14.47
CA PRO A 137 -8.51 -6.52 -13.04
C PRO A 137 -9.78 -6.58 -12.20
N ALA A 138 -9.81 -7.47 -11.19
CA ALA A 138 -10.99 -7.72 -10.36
C ALA A 138 -11.18 -6.63 -9.29
N ARG A 139 -11.41 -5.39 -9.72
CA ARG A 139 -11.69 -4.25 -8.82
C ARG A 139 -12.92 -4.52 -7.95
N GLY A 140 -12.78 -4.28 -6.66
CA GLY A 140 -13.74 -4.60 -5.60
C GLY A 140 -13.52 -5.98 -4.96
N ALA A 141 -12.65 -6.84 -5.50
CA ALA A 141 -12.31 -8.10 -4.85
C ALA A 141 -11.41 -7.87 -3.63
N THR A 142 -11.58 -8.69 -2.60
CA THR A 142 -10.72 -8.69 -1.42
C THR A 142 -9.87 -9.95 -1.39
N VAL A 143 -8.55 -9.77 -1.38
CA VAL A 143 -7.55 -10.84 -1.27
C VAL A 143 -7.07 -10.91 0.16
N THR A 144 -7.24 -12.07 0.80
CA THR A 144 -6.88 -12.29 2.20
C THR A 144 -5.77 -13.33 2.29
N LEU A 145 -4.59 -12.92 2.75
CA LEU A 145 -3.49 -13.80 3.11
C LEU A 145 -3.75 -14.41 4.49
N ARG A 146 -3.67 -15.74 4.61
CA ARG A 146 -3.71 -16.46 5.88
C ARG A 146 -2.38 -17.18 6.12
N THR A 147 -1.74 -16.88 7.25
CA THR A 147 -0.46 -17.47 7.65
C THR A 147 -0.50 -17.93 9.10
N ASN A 148 0.57 -18.57 9.54
CA ASN A 148 0.75 -18.93 10.95
C ASN A 148 0.94 -17.70 11.87
N LEU A 149 1.16 -16.50 11.31
CA LEU A 149 1.42 -15.28 12.08
C LEU A 149 0.30 -14.24 11.99
N ARG A 150 -0.50 -14.23 10.91
CA ARG A 150 -1.54 -13.22 10.70
C ARG A 150 -2.56 -13.63 9.64
N THR A 151 -3.67 -12.89 9.69
CA THR A 151 -4.63 -12.75 8.59
C THR A 151 -4.55 -11.30 8.10
N HIS A 152 -4.22 -11.08 6.83
CA HIS A 152 -4.07 -9.75 6.25
C HIS A 152 -4.88 -9.66 4.95
N ALA A 153 -5.83 -8.74 4.89
CA ALA A 153 -6.65 -8.49 3.70
C ALA A 153 -6.20 -7.23 2.94
N LYS A 154 -6.19 -7.31 1.62
CA LYS A 154 -6.04 -6.17 0.70
C LYS A 154 -7.17 -6.20 -0.31
N THR A 155 -7.85 -5.06 -0.48
CA THR A 155 -8.91 -4.90 -1.48
C THR A 155 -8.30 -4.32 -2.74
N ILE A 156 -8.63 -4.91 -3.89
CA ILE A 156 -8.25 -4.37 -5.19
C ILE A 156 -9.19 -3.22 -5.49
N ASP A 157 -8.68 -2.00 -5.45
CA ASP A 157 -9.51 -0.81 -5.56
C ASP A 157 -9.43 -0.15 -6.95
N ALA A 158 -10.26 0.89 -7.10
CA ALA A 158 -10.23 1.81 -8.22
C ALA A 158 -10.22 3.22 -7.64
N GLY A 159 -9.27 4.06 -8.05
CA GLY A 159 -9.12 5.41 -7.49
C GLY A 159 -8.53 5.40 -6.07
N SER A 160 -7.35 4.82 -5.92
CA SER A 160 -6.61 4.68 -4.65
C SER A 160 -5.94 5.98 -4.18
N GLY A 161 -6.27 7.12 -4.79
CA GLY A 161 -5.72 8.43 -4.48
C GLY A 161 -6.37 9.55 -5.30
N TYR A 162 -6.03 10.80 -4.98
CA TYR A 162 -6.52 11.95 -5.73
C TYR A 162 -5.99 11.92 -7.17
N LEU A 163 -6.90 11.72 -8.13
CA LEU A 163 -6.59 11.61 -9.57
C LEU A 163 -5.55 10.52 -9.92
N CYS A 164 -5.39 9.51 -9.05
CA CYS A 164 -4.36 8.48 -9.18
C CYS A 164 -4.90 7.08 -8.97
N GLN A 165 -4.18 6.08 -9.50
CA GLN A 165 -4.50 4.67 -9.33
C GLN A 165 -3.21 3.85 -9.17
N MET A 166 -3.17 3.03 -8.13
CA MET A 166 -2.15 1.99 -7.91
C MET A 166 -2.36 0.81 -8.85
N GLU A 167 -1.33 -0.03 -8.98
CA GLU A 167 -1.51 -1.31 -9.66
C GLU A 167 -2.59 -2.17 -8.98
N PRO A 168 -3.40 -2.93 -9.73
CA PRO A 168 -4.47 -3.75 -9.16
C PRO A 168 -3.94 -5.11 -8.68
N VAL A 169 -2.98 -5.07 -7.76
CA VAL A 169 -2.25 -6.24 -7.23
C VAL A 169 -2.28 -6.21 -5.71
N ALA A 170 -2.66 -7.34 -5.10
CA ALA A 170 -2.50 -7.51 -3.66
C ALA A 170 -1.07 -7.96 -3.37
N HIS A 171 -0.26 -7.02 -2.89
CA HIS A 171 1.13 -7.25 -2.50
C HIS A 171 1.26 -7.49 -0.99
N PHE A 172 2.02 -8.50 -0.58
CA PHE A 172 2.34 -8.76 0.83
C PHE A 172 3.83 -9.08 0.99
N GLY A 173 4.56 -8.33 1.82
CA GLY A 173 5.84 -8.78 2.36
C GLY A 173 5.62 -9.95 3.31
N ILE A 174 6.46 -10.98 3.25
CA ILE A 174 6.34 -12.20 4.05
C ILE A 174 7.43 -12.21 5.12
N ARG A 175 7.00 -12.14 6.38
CA ARG A 175 7.88 -11.98 7.56
C ARG A 175 8.83 -13.16 7.72
N ALA A 176 9.91 -12.95 8.47
CA ALA A 176 10.79 -14.04 8.90
C ALA A 176 9.99 -15.09 9.69
N GLY A 177 10.15 -16.37 9.32
CA GLY A 177 9.41 -17.48 9.94
C GLY A 177 7.92 -17.56 9.59
N GLU A 178 7.40 -16.63 8.77
CA GLU A 178 6.03 -16.68 8.28
C GLU A 178 5.89 -17.78 7.22
N LYS A 179 4.89 -18.63 7.42
CA LYS A 179 4.48 -19.74 6.56
C LYS A 179 3.08 -19.46 6.06
N VAL A 180 2.96 -19.33 4.74
CA VAL A 180 1.66 -19.13 4.08
C VAL A 180 0.86 -20.43 4.16
N HIS A 181 -0.39 -20.34 4.61
CA HIS A 181 -1.33 -21.46 4.56
C HIS A 181 -2.08 -21.43 3.22
N ASP A 182 -2.73 -20.31 2.93
CA ASP A 182 -3.47 -20.09 1.70
C ASP A 182 -3.78 -18.60 1.50
N VAL A 183 -4.32 -18.30 0.32
CA VAL A 183 -4.95 -17.01 0.01
C VAL A 183 -6.42 -17.24 -0.28
N VAL A 184 -7.27 -16.42 0.32
CA VAL A 184 -8.72 -16.42 0.08
C VAL A 184 -9.10 -15.18 -0.71
N ILE A 185 -9.69 -15.34 -1.88
CA ILE A 185 -10.20 -14.23 -2.69
C ILE A 185 -11.72 -14.21 -2.56
N ARG A 186 -12.27 -13.12 -2.02
CA ARG A 186 -13.69 -12.81 -2.10
C ARG A 186 -13.93 -11.92 -3.30
N TRP A 187 -14.70 -12.42 -4.27
CA TRP A 187 -15.01 -11.72 -5.51
C TRP A 187 -16.15 -10.71 -5.32
N THR A 188 -16.36 -9.85 -6.33
CA THR A 188 -17.37 -8.79 -6.29
C THR A 188 -18.82 -9.30 -6.28
N ASP A 189 -19.04 -10.52 -6.76
CA ASP A 189 -20.34 -11.20 -6.68
C ASP A 189 -20.58 -11.90 -5.32
N GLY A 190 -19.62 -11.77 -4.39
CA GLY A 190 -19.67 -12.40 -3.07
C GLY A 190 -19.17 -13.85 -3.03
N SER A 191 -18.90 -14.47 -4.19
CA SER A 191 -18.28 -15.80 -4.23
C SER A 191 -16.86 -15.76 -3.66
N THR A 192 -16.37 -16.91 -3.21
CA THR A 192 -15.05 -17.04 -2.59
C THR A 192 -14.25 -18.16 -3.23
N GLN A 193 -12.96 -17.93 -3.45
CA GLN A 193 -12.01 -18.92 -3.96
C GLN A 193 -10.82 -19.03 -3.02
N VAL A 194 -10.47 -20.25 -2.62
CA VAL A 194 -9.26 -20.54 -1.85
C VAL A 194 -8.15 -20.96 -2.82
N VAL A 195 -7.00 -20.31 -2.70
CA VAL A 195 -5.82 -20.50 -3.55
C VAL A 195 -4.69 -21.04 -2.69
N GLN A 196 -4.18 -22.22 -3.04
CA GLN A 196 -2.99 -22.78 -2.42
C GLN A 196 -1.74 -22.09 -2.98
N ILE A 197 -0.86 -21.65 -2.10
CA ILE A 197 0.37 -20.95 -2.48
C ILE A 197 1.54 -21.91 -2.35
N ASN A 198 2.07 -22.33 -3.49
CA ASN A 198 3.20 -23.27 -3.55
C ASN A 198 4.56 -22.58 -3.52
N GLU A 199 4.60 -21.29 -3.87
CA GLU A 199 5.83 -20.52 -4.02
C GLU A 199 5.60 -19.04 -3.65
N VAL A 200 6.59 -18.45 -2.97
CA VAL A 200 6.68 -17.00 -2.68
C VAL A 200 7.74 -16.38 -3.59
N ASN A 201 7.79 -15.05 -3.65
CA ASN A 201 8.68 -14.27 -4.52
C ASN A 201 8.33 -14.38 -6.01
N VAL A 202 7.06 -14.65 -6.31
CA VAL A 202 6.52 -14.74 -7.67
C VAL A 202 5.15 -14.08 -7.75
N HIS A 203 4.70 -13.83 -8.97
CA HIS A 203 3.37 -13.29 -9.26
C HIS A 203 2.37 -14.42 -9.51
N HIS A 204 1.30 -14.46 -8.72
CA HIS A 204 0.20 -15.41 -8.91
C HIS A 204 -0.97 -14.70 -9.57
N THR A 205 -1.24 -15.00 -10.84
CA THR A 205 -2.48 -14.54 -11.50
C THR A 205 -3.61 -15.53 -11.20
N VAL A 206 -4.71 -15.03 -10.66
CA VAL A 206 -5.88 -15.86 -10.32
C VAL A 206 -7.10 -15.36 -11.07
N HIS A 207 -7.75 -16.24 -11.81
CA HIS A 207 -8.96 -15.91 -12.55
C HIS A 207 -10.19 -16.34 -11.75
N GLN A 208 -11.20 -15.46 -11.72
CA GLN A 208 -12.52 -15.79 -11.20
C GLN A 208 -13.14 -16.90 -12.06
N SER A 209 -13.54 -17.99 -11.41
CA SER A 209 -14.27 -19.10 -12.02
C SER A 209 -15.68 -18.71 -12.48
#